data_AF-A0A2D9I2Z9-F1
#
_entry.id   AF-A0A2D9I2Z9-F1
#
_cell.length_a   1.000
_cell.length_b   1.000
_cell.length_c   1.000
_cell.angle_alpha   90.00
_cell.angle_beta   90.00
_cell.angle_gamma   90.00
#
_symmetry.space_group_name_H-M   'P 1'
#
loop_
_entity.id
_entity.type
_entity.pdbx_description
1 polymer ?
#
loop_
_entity_poly.entity_id
_entity_poly.type
_entity_poly.pdbx_seq_one_letter_code
_entity_poly.pdbx_strand_id
1 'polypeptide(L)'
;MVDKKATARRPQSRTPRTRRPQSNTMRKRLMKKLPAMLDAAIAAYQQIALNGPAEDPKSFAAAHTGAKAALAHIEQIIKLAEAAATQDEAQEKDLDGVATLISAARTALAHDEEDEDSSDSAIPSDTEQGGTA
;
A
#
# COMPACT_ATOMS: atom_id res chain seq x y z
N MET A 1 -44.25 7.29 -34.06
CA MET A 1 -44.08 7.21 -32.59
C MET A 1 -43.70 5.77 -32.29
N VAL A 2 -42.48 5.44 -31.84
CA VAL A 2 -41.87 5.88 -30.59
C VAL A 2 -40.33 5.81 -30.71
N ASP A 3 -39.65 6.94 -30.49
CA ASP A 3 -38.19 7.03 -30.42
C ASP A 3 -37.66 6.43 -29.11
N LYS A 4 -36.78 5.43 -29.21
CA LYS A 4 -36.07 4.84 -28.06
C LYS A 4 -34.86 5.71 -27.71
N LYS A 5 -35.03 6.58 -26.72
CA LYS A 5 -33.95 7.39 -26.12
C LYS A 5 -32.94 6.46 -25.41
N ALA A 6 -31.77 6.29 -26.00
CA ALA A 6 -30.62 5.65 -25.37
C ALA A 6 -30.15 6.50 -24.17
N THR A 7 -30.33 5.98 -22.96
CA THR A 7 -29.83 6.60 -21.73
C THR A 7 -28.38 6.16 -21.54
N ALA A 8 -27.43 7.02 -21.92
CA ALA A 8 -26.02 6.83 -21.65
C ALA A 8 -25.77 6.86 -20.13
N ARG A 9 -25.50 5.69 -19.53
CA ARG A 9 -25.05 5.59 -18.14
C ARG A 9 -23.61 6.10 -18.06
N ARG A 10 -23.48 7.32 -17.56
CA ARG A 10 -22.23 7.99 -17.19
C ARG A 10 -21.34 7.05 -16.34
N PRO A 11 -20.07 6.79 -16.70
CA PRO A 11 -19.18 5.99 -15.87
C PRO A 11 -18.88 6.77 -14.60
N GLN A 12 -19.21 6.17 -13.44
CA GLN A 12 -18.82 6.73 -12.16
C GLN A 12 -17.30 6.59 -12.03
N SER A 13 -16.59 7.71 -12.10
CA SER A 13 -15.21 7.83 -11.69
C SER A 13 -15.11 7.42 -10.21
N ARG A 14 -14.64 6.20 -9.98
CA ARG A 14 -14.21 5.76 -8.65
C ARG A 14 -12.98 6.59 -8.29
N THR A 15 -13.20 7.71 -7.60
CA THR A 15 -12.10 8.47 -7.01
C THR A 15 -11.33 7.56 -6.05
N PRO A 16 -9.99 7.59 -6.06
CA PRO A 16 -9.21 6.85 -5.08
C PRO A 16 -9.53 7.42 -3.70
N ARG A 17 -10.07 6.59 -2.80
CA ARG A 17 -10.30 6.99 -1.40
C ARG A 17 -8.95 7.26 -0.74
N THR A 18 -8.57 8.53 -0.67
CA THR A 18 -7.45 9.06 0.12
C THR A 18 -7.77 8.96 1.62
N ARG A 19 -7.88 7.73 2.14
CA ARG A 19 -7.99 7.44 3.58
C ARG A 19 -6.72 6.73 4.07
N ARG A 20 -5.53 7.12 3.56
CA ARG A 20 -4.25 6.43 3.80
C ARG A 20 -3.39 6.91 5.00
N PRO A 21 -3.48 8.14 5.56
CA PRO A 21 -2.55 8.53 6.62
C PRO A 21 -2.97 8.05 8.03
N GLN A 22 -4.27 8.06 8.36
CA GLN A 22 -4.72 7.68 9.71
C GLN A 22 -4.59 6.18 9.99
N SER A 23 -4.79 5.32 8.97
CA SER A 23 -4.65 3.86 9.11
C SER A 23 -3.22 3.44 9.43
N ASN A 24 -2.22 4.09 8.84
CA ASN A 24 -0.81 3.76 9.07
C ASN A 24 -0.35 4.18 10.47
N THR A 25 -0.79 5.34 10.97
CA THR A 25 -0.49 5.76 12.35
C THR A 25 -1.15 4.83 13.37
N MET A 26 -2.39 4.39 13.11
CA MET A 26 -3.07 3.40 13.96
C MET A 26 -2.37 2.04 13.93
N ARG A 27 -1.94 1.57 12.75
CA ARG A 27 -1.18 0.33 12.58
C ARG A 27 0.14 0.37 13.36
N LYS A 28 0.94 1.43 13.20
CA LYS A 28 2.21 1.60 13.96
C LYS A 28 1.99 1.58 15.47
N ARG A 29 0.94 2.26 15.95
CA ARG A 29 0.56 2.24 17.38
C ARG A 29 0.14 0.85 17.84
N LEU A 30 -0.56 0.09 17.00
CA LEU A 30 -0.99 -1.27 17.28
C LEU A 30 0.22 -2.23 17.32
N MET A 31 1.11 -2.17 16.32
CA MET A 31 2.36 -2.94 16.26
C MET A 31 3.23 -2.72 17.50
N LYS A 32 3.31 -1.48 18.00
CA LYS A 32 4.06 -1.18 19.23
C LYS A 32 3.45 -1.84 20.48
N LYS A 33 2.15 -2.10 20.50
CA LYS A 33 1.42 -2.64 21.67
C LYS A 33 1.23 -4.15 21.65
N LEU A 34 1.16 -4.75 20.46
CA LEU A 34 0.86 -6.17 20.31
C LEU A 34 1.81 -7.11 21.05
N PRO A 35 3.14 -6.87 21.12
CA PRO A 35 4.03 -7.71 21.91
C PRO A 35 3.62 -7.77 23.40
N ALA A 36 3.40 -6.62 24.02
CA ALA A 36 2.96 -6.56 25.42
C ALA A 36 1.57 -7.18 25.63
N MET A 37 0.66 -7.06 24.65
CA MET A 37 -0.65 -7.72 24.70
C MET A 37 -0.53 -9.24 24.58
N LEU A 38 0.40 -9.73 23.75
CA LEU A 38 0.69 -11.16 23.59
C LEU A 38 1.23 -11.73 24.90
N ASP A 39 2.21 -11.06 25.50
CA ASP A 39 2.79 -11.46 26.79
C ASP A 39 1.72 -11.54 27.88
N ALA A 40 0.82 -10.55 27.95
CA ALA A 40 -0.28 -10.54 28.90
C ALA A 40 -1.28 -11.68 28.68
N ALA A 41 -1.60 -12.00 27.42
CA ALA A 41 -2.51 -13.09 27.08
C ALA A 41 -1.89 -14.47 27.39
N ILE A 42 -0.59 -14.65 27.12
CA ILE A 42 0.17 -15.85 27.49
C ILE A 42 0.19 -16.00 29.02
N ALA A 43 0.50 -14.93 29.75
CA ALA A 43 0.50 -14.95 31.20
C ALA A 43 -0.88 -15.33 31.76
N ALA A 44 -1.97 -14.77 31.22
CA ALA A 44 -3.33 -15.12 31.64
C ALA A 44 -3.64 -16.61 31.41
N TYR A 45 -3.26 -17.16 30.25
CA TYR A 45 -3.41 -18.59 29.99
C TYR A 45 -2.60 -19.45 30.97
N GLN A 46 -1.33 -19.10 31.20
CA GLN A 46 -0.47 -19.81 32.14
C GLN A 46 -1.02 -19.79 33.57
N GLN A 47 -1.55 -18.65 34.03
CA GLN A 47 -2.19 -18.57 35.35
C GLN A 47 -3.35 -19.55 35.46
N ILE A 48 -4.21 -19.63 34.44
CA ILE A 48 -5.35 -20.56 34.45
C ILE A 48 -4.87 -22.02 34.37
N ALA A 49 -3.85 -22.31 33.56
CA ALA A 49 -3.33 -23.66 33.38
C ALA A 49 -2.55 -24.19 34.60
N LEU A 50 -1.81 -23.31 35.29
CA LEU A 50 -0.99 -23.67 36.45
C LEU A 50 -1.78 -23.83 37.75
N ASN A 51 -2.97 -23.21 37.85
CA ASN A 51 -3.83 -23.32 39.04
C ASN A 51 -4.51 -24.69 39.19
N GLY A 52 -4.30 -25.62 38.26
CA GLY A 52 -4.84 -26.98 38.32
C GLY A 52 -6.34 -27.06 38.04
N PRO A 53 -6.89 -28.28 37.90
CA PRO A 53 -8.32 -28.45 37.69
C PRO A 53 -9.10 -27.98 38.92
N ALA A 54 -10.06 -27.09 38.71
CA ALA A 54 -10.86 -26.56 39.80
C ALA A 54 -11.80 -27.65 40.36
N GLU A 55 -11.93 -27.70 41.69
CA GLU A 55 -12.61 -28.80 42.40
C GLU A 55 -14.13 -28.82 42.17
N ASP A 56 -14.74 -27.66 41.91
CA ASP A 56 -16.17 -27.51 41.69
C ASP A 56 -16.51 -27.37 40.19
N PRO A 57 -17.55 -28.05 39.67
CA PRO A 57 -17.92 -27.99 38.25
C PRO A 57 -18.11 -26.57 37.69
N LYS A 58 -18.65 -25.62 38.47
CA LYS A 58 -18.85 -24.24 38.01
C LYS A 58 -17.50 -23.52 37.88
N SER A 59 -16.62 -23.72 38.85
CA SER A 59 -15.26 -23.18 38.81
C SER A 59 -14.43 -23.76 37.66
N PHE A 60 -14.58 -25.05 37.36
CA PHE A 60 -13.93 -25.71 36.23
C PHE A 60 -14.43 -25.13 34.89
N ALA A 61 -15.75 -24.99 34.72
CA ALA A 61 -16.33 -24.41 33.52
C ALA A 61 -15.88 -22.96 33.28
N ALA A 62 -15.76 -22.16 34.35
CA ALA A 62 -15.24 -20.81 34.29
C ALA A 62 -13.76 -20.79 33.87
N ALA A 63 -12.92 -21.62 34.52
CA ALA A 63 -11.50 -21.74 34.18
C ALA A 63 -11.29 -22.18 32.73
N HIS A 64 -12.01 -23.21 32.29
CA HIS A 64 -11.95 -23.71 30.91
C HIS A 64 -12.41 -22.66 29.88
N THR A 65 -13.46 -21.89 30.18
CA THR A 65 -13.91 -20.79 29.31
C THR A 65 -12.89 -19.66 29.26
N GLY A 66 -12.28 -19.32 30.40
CA GLY A 66 -11.19 -18.35 30.47
C GLY A 66 -9.96 -18.79 29.67
N ALA A 67 -9.57 -20.05 29.76
CA ALA A 67 -8.47 -20.62 28.98
C ALA A 67 -8.74 -20.54 27.48
N LYS A 68 -9.95 -20.90 27.03
CA LYS A 68 -10.37 -20.77 25.63
C LYS A 68 -10.33 -19.31 25.15
N ALA A 69 -10.80 -18.38 25.96
CA ALA A 69 -10.77 -16.96 25.63
C ALA A 69 -9.32 -16.43 25.52
N ALA A 70 -8.43 -16.84 26.42
CA ALA A 70 -7.01 -16.47 26.36
C ALA A 70 -6.33 -16.99 25.08
N LEU A 71 -6.57 -18.25 24.71
CA LEU A 71 -6.07 -18.82 23.45
C LEU A 71 -6.61 -18.09 22.22
N ALA A 72 -7.90 -17.77 22.20
CA ALA A 72 -8.50 -16.98 21.12
C ALA A 72 -7.88 -15.57 21.02
N HIS A 73 -7.56 -14.93 22.15
CA HIS A 73 -6.85 -13.64 22.14
C HIS A 73 -5.44 -13.75 21.57
N ILE A 74 -4.69 -14.79 21.94
CA ILE A 74 -3.34 -15.06 21.40
C ILE A 74 -3.41 -15.21 19.87
N GLU A 75 -4.32 -16.05 19.39
CA GLU A 75 -4.52 -16.27 17.95
C GLU A 75 -4.87 -14.98 17.20
N GLN A 76 -5.79 -14.18 17.74
CA GLN A 76 -6.20 -12.92 17.14
C GLN A 76 -5.04 -11.91 17.09
N ILE A 77 -4.21 -11.86 18.13
CA ILE A 77 -3.03 -10.99 18.20
C ILE A 77 -2.00 -11.38 17.13
N ILE A 78 -1.73 -12.68 16.97
CA ILE A 78 -0.81 -13.19 15.93
C ILE A 78 -1.33 -12.83 14.54
N LYS A 79 -2.61 -13.09 14.26
CA LYS A 79 -3.24 -12.73 12.97
C LYS A 79 -3.15 -11.23 12.67
N LEU A 80 -3.35 -10.38 13.68
CA LEU A 80 -3.21 -8.93 13.54
C LEU A 80 -1.76 -8.52 13.27
N ALA A 81 -0.78 -9.19 13.88
CA ALA A 81 0.63 -8.95 13.64
C ALA A 81 1.03 -9.31 12.19
N GLU A 82 0.62 -10.49 11.72
CA GLU A 82 0.86 -10.96 10.34
C GLU A 82 0.21 -10.06 9.29
N ALA A 83 -1.05 -9.67 9.53
CA ALA A 83 -1.78 -8.78 8.64
C ALA A 83 -1.15 -7.38 8.55
N ALA A 84 -0.54 -6.89 9.63
CA ALA A 84 0.14 -5.61 9.61
C ALA A 84 1.50 -5.68 8.89
N ALA A 85 2.27 -6.75 9.09
CA ALA A 85 3.56 -6.95 8.43
C ALA A 85 3.41 -7.03 6.91
N THR A 86 2.46 -7.83 6.42
CA THR A 86 2.18 -7.99 4.98
C THR A 86 1.76 -6.69 4.29
N GLN A 87 1.10 -5.77 5.01
CA GLN A 87 0.71 -4.47 4.43
C GLN A 87 1.84 -3.45 4.39
N ASP A 88 2.87 -3.57 5.24
CA ASP A 88 4.04 -2.70 5.16
C ASP A 88 4.90 -3.10 3.94
N GLU A 89 5.12 -4.40 3.70
CA GLU A 89 5.82 -4.89 2.49
C GLU A 89 5.13 -4.48 1.18
N ALA A 90 3.79 -4.54 1.14
CA ALA A 90 3.03 -4.13 -0.04
C ALA A 90 3.13 -2.62 -0.30
N GLN A 91 3.29 -1.82 0.75
CA GLN A 91 3.41 -0.37 0.63
C GLN A 91 4.83 0.08 0.24
N GLU A 92 5.86 -0.60 0.72
CA GLU A 92 7.26 -0.35 0.31
C GLU A 92 7.44 -0.60 -1.19
N LYS A 93 6.92 -1.73 -1.69
CA LYS A 93 6.93 -2.06 -3.13
C LYS A 93 6.18 -1.04 -4.00
N ASP A 94 5.10 -0.43 -3.50
CA ASP A 94 4.33 0.63 -4.18
C ASP A 94 5.17 1.91 -4.33
N LEU A 95 5.94 2.28 -3.30
CA LEU A 95 6.80 3.46 -3.32
C LEU A 95 8.01 3.30 -4.26
N ASP A 96 8.63 2.13 -4.26
CA ASP A 96 9.75 1.82 -5.16
C ASP A 96 9.31 1.86 -6.63
N GLY A 97 8.11 1.33 -6.93
CA GLY A 97 7.53 1.39 -8.27
C GLY A 97 7.29 2.82 -8.76
N VAL A 98 6.77 3.69 -7.88
CA VAL A 98 6.55 5.12 -8.19
C VAL A 98 7.88 5.86 -8.39
N ALA A 99 8.88 5.62 -7.54
CA ALA A 99 10.21 6.22 -7.70
C ALA A 99 10.87 5.81 -9.02
N THR A 100 10.74 4.53 -9.40
CA THR A 100 11.22 4.00 -10.69
C THR A 100 10.52 4.69 -11.86
N LEU A 101 9.19 4.84 -11.81
CA LEU A 101 8.40 5.55 -12.83
C LEU A 101 8.81 7.02 -12.97
N ILE A 102 9.01 7.73 -11.86
CA ILE A 102 9.47 9.14 -11.87
C ILE A 102 10.87 9.25 -12.48
N SER A 103 11.78 8.33 -12.13
CA SER A 103 13.11 8.29 -12.71
C SER A 103 13.06 8.08 -14.22
N ALA A 104 12.28 7.09 -14.68
CA ALA A 104 12.11 6.81 -16.10
C ALA A 104 11.53 8.01 -16.85
N ALA A 105 10.54 8.70 -16.28
CA ALA A 105 9.95 9.90 -16.87
C ALA A 105 10.97 11.05 -16.98
N ARG A 106 11.81 11.25 -15.95
CA ARG A 106 12.89 12.26 -15.99
C ARG A 106 13.94 11.94 -17.05
N THR A 107 14.33 10.68 -17.19
CA THR A 107 15.27 10.25 -18.24
C THR A 107 14.69 10.43 -19.63
N ALA A 108 13.40 10.13 -19.83
CA ALA A 108 12.75 10.35 -21.12
C ALA A 108 12.71 11.84 -21.51
N LEU A 109 12.44 12.73 -20.55
CA LEU A 109 12.45 14.17 -20.80
C LEU A 109 13.84 14.73 -21.11
N ALA A 110 14.90 14.17 -20.52
CA ALA A 110 16.27 14.59 -20.80
C ALA A 110 16.76 14.18 -22.20
N HIS A 111 16.23 13.09 -22.77
CA HIS A 111 16.61 12.63 -24.11
C HIS A 111 15.93 13.41 -25.25
N ASP A 112 14.77 14.04 -25.00
CA ASP A 112 14.06 14.86 -26.00
C ASP A 112 14.76 16.21 -26.27
N GLU A 113 15.67 16.65 -25.39
CA GLU A 113 16.39 17.95 -25.52
C GLU A 113 17.66 17.87 -26.38
N GLU A 114 18.10 16.68 -26.81
CA GLU A 114 19.36 16.49 -27.56
C GLU A 114 19.20 16.45 -29.09
N ASP A 115 17.97 16.52 -29.63
CA ASP A 115 17.68 16.37 -31.07
C ASP A 115 17.42 17.70 -31.83
N GLU A 116 17.48 18.87 -31.18
CA GLU A 116 17.22 20.18 -31.82
C GLU A 116 18.46 21.07 -32.05
N ASP A 117 19.63 20.50 -32.37
CA ASP A 117 20.82 21.31 -32.75
C ASP A 117 21.46 20.87 -34.09
N SER A 118 20.62 20.71 -35.11
CA SER A 118 21.06 20.63 -36.52
C SER A 118 20.34 21.69 -37.35
N SER A 119 20.52 22.96 -36.99
CA SER A 119 20.16 24.09 -37.86
C SER A 119 21.33 24.48 -38.75
N ASP A 120 21.17 24.19 -40.04
CA ASP A 120 21.29 25.18 -41.12
C ASP A 120 22.55 26.07 -41.15
N SER A 121 23.51 25.71 -41.99
CA SER A 121 24.33 26.69 -42.73
C SER A 121 25.13 26.03 -43.85
N ALA A 122 24.67 26.21 -45.09
CA ALA A 122 25.44 26.75 -46.22
C ALA A 122 24.83 26.29 -47.55
N ILE A 123 23.88 27.06 -48.07
CA ILE A 123 23.59 27.11 -49.51
C ILE A 123 24.55 28.17 -50.10
N PRO A 124 25.57 27.81 -50.91
CA PRO A 124 26.25 28.81 -51.71
C PRO A 124 25.37 29.13 -52.92
N SER A 125 24.55 30.17 -52.77
CA SER A 125 23.98 30.90 -53.91
C SER A 125 24.91 32.06 -54.22
N ASP A 126 25.76 31.92 -55.24
CA ASP A 126 26.23 33.10 -55.94
C ASP A 126 26.20 32.86 -57.44
N THR A 127 25.21 33.52 -58.05
CA THR A 127 25.02 33.65 -59.48
C THR A 127 25.24 35.13 -59.76
N GLU A 128 26.33 35.50 -60.41
CA GLU A 128 26.44 36.77 -61.10
C GLU A 128 27.14 36.62 -62.45
N GLN A 129 26.53 37.30 -63.41
CA GLN A 129 26.78 37.33 -64.85
C GLN A 129 27.97 38.20 -65.21
N GLY A 130 28.53 37.98 -66.40
CA GLY A 130 29.37 38.98 -67.06
C GLY A 130 29.82 38.54 -68.45
N GLY A 131 28.93 38.66 -69.45
CA GLY A 131 29.34 38.62 -70.86
C GLY A 131 29.62 40.03 -71.37
N THR A 132 30.68 40.21 -72.17
CA THR A 132 30.75 41.22 -73.23
C THR A 132 31.81 40.82 -74.27
N ALA A 133 31.35 40.79 -75.53
CA ALA A 133 32.02 41.06 -76.82
C ALA A 133 33.40 40.46 -77.12
#